data_AF-A0A0D0C758-F1
#
_entry.id   AF-A0A0D0C758-F1
#
_cell.length_a   1.000
_cell.length_b   1.000
_cell.length_c   1.000
_cell.angle_alpha   90.00
_cell.angle_beta   90.00
_cell.angle_gamma   90.00
#
_symmetry.space_group_name_H-M   'P 1'
#
loop_
_entity.id
_entity.type
_entity.pdbx_description
1 polymer ?
#
loop_
_entity_poly.entity_id
_entity_poly.type
_entity_poly.pdbx_seq_one_letter_code
_entity_poly.pdbx_strand_id
1 'polypeptide(L)'
;MPLPEKFDAFVPSNFVELLAQSNFQPAPLKLAELRELDSSIVTFGSSLKLAEKLYSQLLFNHCQRCYYFALAILSNGFPSNSPSVPQIPRETVVKELYLTCLLHDFGLSTHIDTTTHPAHDMTFEFHGGIMAYEHLRAEYISTHQLNDIQIADITQSIMLHTAPFEHGKSSALGMLMQLSAFLDVFGYGVFGPDSMEKLIHRDTVREIEQAFPRGDMAQLDRQSQIMFEEKPNCLTSHFLFHKRPLLGSYPVADSHRV
;
A
#
# COMPACT_ATOMS: atom_id res chain seq x y z
N MET A 1 -14.72 -1.34 -16.93
CA MET A 1 -14.81 0.09 -17.34
C MET A 1 -13.45 0.48 -17.92
N PRO A 2 -13.31 1.25 -19.01
CA PRO A 2 -11.98 1.61 -19.48
C PRO A 2 -11.27 2.46 -18.41
N LEU A 3 -10.22 1.91 -17.82
CA LEU A 3 -9.36 2.59 -16.84
C LEU A 3 -8.78 3.87 -17.49
N PRO A 4 -8.91 5.07 -16.87
CA PRO A 4 -8.42 6.32 -17.44
C PRO A 4 -6.95 6.24 -17.91
N GLU A 5 -6.60 6.98 -18.95
CA GLU A 5 -5.21 7.00 -19.46
C GLU A 5 -4.24 7.75 -18.54
N LYS A 6 -4.77 8.64 -17.69
CA LYS A 6 -4.01 9.46 -16.74
C LYS A 6 -4.80 9.64 -15.45
N PHE A 7 -4.09 9.93 -14.36
CA PHE A 7 -4.65 10.20 -13.05
C PHE A 7 -4.06 11.49 -12.49
N ASP A 8 -4.76 12.09 -11.54
CA ASP A 8 -4.27 13.24 -10.80
C ASP A 8 -2.99 12.87 -10.04
N ALA A 9 -1.92 13.64 -10.20
CA ALA A 9 -0.65 13.40 -9.51
C ALA A 9 -0.75 13.60 -8.00
N PHE A 10 -1.65 14.49 -7.59
CA PHE A 10 -1.85 14.85 -6.19
C PHE A 10 -3.34 14.84 -5.85
N VAL A 11 -3.67 14.23 -4.73
CA VAL A 11 -5.06 14.11 -4.22
C VAL A 11 -5.10 14.59 -2.77
N PRO A 12 -6.28 14.92 -2.21
CA PRO A 12 -6.38 15.19 -0.78
C PRO A 12 -5.81 14.03 0.06
N SER A 13 -4.99 14.34 1.07
CA SER A 13 -4.52 13.33 2.02
C SER A 13 -5.62 12.86 2.96
N ASN A 14 -6.64 13.71 3.16
CA ASN A 14 -7.78 13.40 3.99
C ASN A 14 -8.79 12.52 3.23
N PHE A 15 -9.17 11.39 3.83
CA PHE A 15 -10.12 10.44 3.23
C PHE A 15 -11.48 11.06 2.87
N VAL A 16 -12.04 11.91 3.73
CA VAL A 16 -13.35 12.54 3.49
C VAL A 16 -13.27 13.52 2.33
N GLU A 17 -12.19 14.30 2.26
CA GLU A 17 -11.95 15.23 1.15
C GLU A 17 -11.69 14.49 -0.17
N LEU A 18 -10.95 13.37 -0.13
CA LEU A 18 -10.74 12.51 -1.29
C LEU A 18 -12.09 12.01 -1.84
N LEU A 19 -12.93 11.44 -0.98
CA LEU A 19 -14.25 10.95 -1.38
C LEU A 19 -15.12 12.06 -1.97
N ALA A 20 -15.06 13.27 -1.42
CA ALA A 20 -15.83 14.41 -1.91
C ALA A 20 -15.37 14.90 -3.31
N GLN A 21 -14.11 14.63 -3.68
CA GLN A 21 -13.50 15.05 -4.95
C GLN A 21 -13.45 13.93 -6.00
N SER A 22 -13.87 12.72 -5.63
CA SER A 22 -13.79 11.54 -6.49
C SER A 22 -15.18 11.09 -6.94
N ASN A 23 -15.25 10.45 -8.10
CA ASN A 23 -16.48 9.82 -8.58
C ASN A 23 -16.36 8.30 -8.46
N PHE A 24 -16.22 7.81 -7.23
CA PHE A 24 -16.08 6.38 -7.02
C PHE A 24 -17.37 5.64 -7.38
N GLN A 25 -17.25 4.59 -8.19
CA GLN A 25 -18.31 3.69 -8.64
C GLN A 25 -17.82 2.26 -8.43
N PRO A 26 -17.79 1.76 -7.19
CA PRO A 26 -17.22 0.47 -6.85
C PRO A 26 -18.00 -0.66 -7.51
N ALA A 27 -17.45 -1.22 -8.58
CA ALA A 27 -17.98 -2.39 -9.27
C ALA A 27 -17.17 -3.63 -8.91
N PRO A 28 -17.77 -4.84 -8.95
CA PRO A 28 -17.00 -6.08 -8.87
C PRO A 28 -16.04 -6.15 -10.05
N LEU A 29 -14.76 -6.38 -9.76
CA LEU A 29 -13.69 -6.58 -10.73
C LEU A 29 -13.07 -7.95 -10.48
N LYS A 30 -12.84 -8.71 -11.55
CA LYS A 30 -12.12 -9.99 -11.44
C LYS A 30 -10.64 -9.76 -11.26
N LEU A 31 -9.98 -10.62 -10.49
CA LEU A 31 -8.51 -10.60 -10.36
C LEU A 31 -7.85 -10.78 -11.73
N ALA A 32 -8.45 -11.60 -12.61
CA ALA A 32 -7.96 -11.77 -13.98
C ALA A 32 -7.94 -10.44 -14.77
N GLU A 33 -8.93 -9.58 -14.59
CA GLU A 33 -8.97 -8.25 -15.24
C GLU A 33 -7.87 -7.34 -14.69
N LEU A 34 -7.63 -7.35 -13.38
CA LEU A 34 -6.55 -6.57 -12.77
C LEU A 34 -5.17 -7.05 -13.26
N ARG A 35 -4.99 -8.37 -13.44
CA ARG A 35 -3.75 -8.97 -13.94
C ARG A 35 -3.44 -8.66 -15.40
N GLU A 36 -4.37 -8.11 -16.17
CA GLU A 36 -4.05 -7.59 -17.51
C GLU A 36 -2.99 -6.48 -17.45
N LEU A 37 -2.93 -5.77 -16.32
CA LEU A 37 -1.94 -4.71 -16.04
C LEU A 37 -0.57 -5.27 -15.62
N ASP A 38 -0.45 -6.56 -15.28
CA ASP A 38 0.80 -7.17 -14.81
C ASP A 38 1.91 -7.11 -15.88
N SER A 39 1.52 -7.05 -17.17
CA SER A 39 2.44 -6.84 -18.28
C SER A 39 3.30 -5.58 -18.15
N SER A 40 2.83 -4.57 -17.40
CA SER A 40 3.56 -3.32 -17.15
C SER A 40 4.65 -3.47 -16.09
N ILE A 41 4.58 -4.50 -15.23
CA ILE A 41 5.45 -4.66 -14.05
C ILE A 41 6.45 -5.81 -14.16
N VAL A 42 6.35 -6.64 -15.21
CA VAL A 42 7.27 -7.78 -15.45
C VAL A 42 8.74 -7.39 -15.50
N THR A 43 9.04 -6.13 -15.79
CA THR A 43 10.41 -5.61 -15.89
C THR A 43 11.06 -5.34 -14.52
N PHE A 44 10.31 -5.41 -13.42
CA PHE A 44 10.79 -5.19 -12.05
C PHE A 44 11.13 -6.51 -11.31
N GLY A 45 11.68 -7.49 -12.03
CA GLY A 45 12.01 -8.80 -11.49
C GLY A 45 13.03 -8.77 -10.34
N SER A 46 13.96 -7.81 -10.32
CA SER A 46 14.91 -7.65 -9.20
C SER A 46 14.20 -7.30 -7.88
N SER A 47 13.23 -6.38 -7.90
CA SER A 47 12.40 -6.06 -6.73
C SER A 47 11.57 -7.25 -6.26
N LEU A 48 10.98 -8.01 -7.18
CA LEU A 48 10.22 -9.21 -6.83
C LEU A 48 11.10 -10.22 -6.10
N LYS A 49 12.27 -10.54 -6.66
CA LYS A 49 13.22 -11.47 -6.04
C LYS A 49 13.71 -10.99 -4.67
N LEU A 50 13.93 -9.68 -4.51
CA LEU A 50 14.32 -9.13 -3.22
C LEU A 50 13.18 -9.29 -2.19
N ALA A 51 11.94 -8.98 -2.57
CA ALA A 51 10.78 -9.17 -1.70
C ALA A 51 10.57 -10.65 -1.32
N GLU A 52 10.70 -11.58 -2.28
CA GLU A 52 10.62 -13.03 -2.02
C GLU A 52 11.72 -13.52 -1.07
N LYS A 53 12.91 -12.91 -1.12
CA LYS A 53 14.01 -13.21 -0.21
C LYS A 53 13.76 -12.68 1.20
N LEU A 54 13.28 -11.44 1.32
CA LEU A 54 13.17 -10.75 2.61
C LEU A 54 11.89 -11.10 3.36
N TYR A 55 10.78 -11.41 2.68
CA TYR A 55 9.50 -11.56 3.35
C TYR A 55 9.21 -12.99 3.82
N SER A 56 8.47 -13.07 4.91
CA SER A 56 7.65 -14.25 5.20
C SER A 56 6.50 -14.34 4.19
N GLN A 57 5.90 -15.52 4.03
CA GLN A 57 4.73 -15.68 3.15
C GLN A 57 3.57 -14.74 3.52
N LEU A 58 3.41 -14.45 4.82
CA LEU A 58 2.37 -13.54 5.32
C LEU A 58 2.58 -12.12 4.80
N LEU A 59 3.78 -11.56 4.97
CA LEU A 59 4.11 -10.21 4.49
C LEU A 59 4.07 -10.14 2.96
N PHE A 60 4.60 -11.16 2.28
CA PHE A 60 4.56 -11.20 0.82
C PHE A 60 3.11 -11.17 0.31
N ASN A 61 2.21 -11.99 0.88
CA ASN A 61 0.80 -11.98 0.50
C ASN A 61 0.11 -10.66 0.83
N HIS A 62 0.46 -10.01 1.96
CA HIS A 62 -0.03 -8.68 2.30
C HIS A 62 0.31 -7.67 1.21
N CYS A 63 1.58 -7.59 0.81
CA CYS A 63 2.03 -6.70 -0.27
C CYS A 63 1.30 -6.97 -1.61
N GLN A 64 1.08 -8.25 -1.94
CA GLN A 64 0.31 -8.63 -3.13
C GLN A 64 -1.15 -8.17 -3.05
N ARG A 65 -1.81 -8.36 -1.91
CA ARG A 65 -3.19 -7.88 -1.69
C ARG A 65 -3.26 -6.36 -1.81
N CYS A 66 -2.35 -5.63 -1.18
CA CYS A 66 -2.29 -4.17 -1.26
C CYS A 66 -2.18 -3.68 -2.70
N TYR A 67 -1.32 -4.30 -3.52
CA TYR A 67 -1.21 -3.96 -4.93
C TYR A 67 -2.54 -4.12 -5.68
N TYR A 68 -3.18 -5.28 -5.59
CA TYR A 68 -4.43 -5.53 -6.32
C TYR A 68 -5.62 -4.74 -5.74
N PHE A 69 -5.67 -4.47 -4.43
CA PHE A 69 -6.65 -3.56 -3.85
C PHE A 69 -6.47 -2.15 -4.40
N ALA A 70 -5.23 -1.65 -4.47
CA ALA A 70 -4.95 -0.33 -5.00
C ALA A 70 -5.31 -0.24 -6.49
N LEU A 71 -5.05 -1.26 -7.31
CA LEU A 71 -5.51 -1.32 -8.70
C LEU A 71 -7.04 -1.32 -8.82
N ALA A 72 -7.75 -2.03 -7.94
CA ALA A 72 -9.20 -2.03 -7.92
C ALA A 72 -9.77 -0.66 -7.53
N ILE A 73 -9.21 0.00 -6.52
CA ILE A 73 -9.57 1.37 -6.12
C ILE A 73 -9.30 2.35 -7.27
N LEU A 74 -8.14 2.25 -7.91
CA LEU A 74 -7.77 3.05 -9.09
C LEU A 74 -8.81 2.90 -10.21
N SER A 75 -9.25 1.66 -10.46
CA SER A 75 -10.23 1.30 -11.49
C SER A 75 -11.65 1.74 -11.20
N ASN A 76 -11.98 1.96 -9.92
CA ASN A 76 -13.32 2.30 -9.46
C ASN A 76 -13.57 3.80 -9.36
N GLY A 77 -12.78 4.66 -10.00
CA GLY A 77 -13.06 6.09 -10.09
C GLY A 77 -12.15 6.98 -9.23
N PHE A 78 -10.89 6.58 -9.05
CA PHE A 78 -9.87 7.43 -8.45
C PHE A 78 -9.69 8.73 -9.25
N PRO A 79 -9.35 9.87 -8.60
CA PRO A 79 -9.28 11.17 -9.25
C PRO A 79 -8.44 11.21 -10.54
N SER A 80 -9.01 11.84 -11.56
CA SER A 80 -8.41 12.00 -12.89
C SER A 80 -8.99 13.23 -13.56
N ASN A 81 -8.15 13.97 -14.29
CA ASN A 81 -8.51 15.20 -15.00
C ASN A 81 -9.08 16.31 -14.10
N SER A 82 -8.66 16.38 -12.83
CA SER A 82 -9.05 17.50 -11.97
C SER A 82 -8.45 18.82 -12.48
N PRO A 83 -9.20 19.93 -12.43
CA PRO A 83 -8.70 21.23 -12.86
C PRO A 83 -7.41 21.62 -12.11
N SER A 84 -6.39 22.04 -12.87
CA SER A 84 -5.11 22.53 -12.34
C SER A 84 -4.28 21.52 -11.54
N VAL A 85 -4.59 20.23 -11.61
CA VAL A 85 -3.78 19.16 -11.00
C VAL A 85 -2.90 18.52 -12.08
N PRO A 86 -1.56 18.41 -11.87
CA PRO A 86 -0.69 17.67 -12.77
C PRO A 86 -1.19 16.24 -13.00
N GLN A 87 -0.97 15.67 -14.18
CA GLN A 87 -1.48 14.35 -14.53
C GLN A 87 -0.34 13.35 -14.70
N ILE A 88 -0.49 12.15 -14.14
CA ILE A 88 0.46 11.03 -14.27
C ILE A 88 -0.12 9.99 -15.25
N PRO A 89 0.64 9.49 -16.24
CA PRO A 89 0.20 8.40 -17.09
C PRO A 89 -0.16 7.14 -16.30
N ARG A 90 -1.23 6.44 -16.70
CA ARG A 90 -1.68 5.18 -16.10
C ARG A 90 -0.55 4.17 -15.96
N GLU A 91 0.23 3.98 -17.02
CA GLU A 91 1.34 3.03 -17.01
C GLU A 91 2.37 3.36 -15.91
N THR A 92 2.67 4.66 -15.72
CA THR A 92 3.55 5.13 -14.66
C THR A 92 2.97 4.84 -13.29
N VAL A 93 1.69 5.19 -13.05
CA VAL A 93 1.01 4.92 -11.76
C VAL A 93 1.02 3.42 -11.44
N VAL A 94 0.67 2.55 -12.40
CA VAL A 94 0.62 1.09 -12.19
C VAL A 94 1.98 0.53 -11.80
N LYS A 95 3.06 0.98 -12.47
CA LYS A 95 4.44 0.53 -12.22
C LYS A 95 4.93 0.97 -10.85
N GLU A 96 4.74 2.23 -10.53
CA GLU A 96 5.24 2.79 -9.28
C GLU A 96 4.42 2.28 -8.09
N LEU A 97 3.11 2.08 -8.27
CA LEU A 97 2.24 1.47 -7.27
C LEU A 97 2.66 0.02 -6.98
N TYR A 98 3.02 -0.76 -8.00
CA TYR A 98 3.55 -2.11 -7.79
C TYR A 98 4.80 -2.09 -6.92
N LEU A 99 5.77 -1.24 -7.24
CA LEU A 99 7.00 -1.11 -6.46
C LEU A 99 6.72 -0.60 -5.05
N THR A 100 5.82 0.38 -4.90
CA THR A 100 5.43 0.91 -3.58
C THR A 100 4.81 -0.21 -2.73
N CYS A 101 3.78 -0.90 -3.23
CA CYS A 101 3.12 -1.99 -2.51
C CYS A 101 4.06 -3.16 -2.24
N LEU A 102 4.93 -3.53 -3.17
CA LEU A 102 5.86 -4.63 -2.98
C LEU A 102 6.90 -4.33 -1.88
N LEU A 103 7.38 -3.10 -1.80
CA LEU A 103 8.55 -2.76 -0.98
C LEU A 103 8.22 -2.07 0.36
N HIS A 104 6.96 -1.66 0.58
CA HIS A 104 6.62 -0.80 1.73
C HIS A 104 6.94 -1.38 3.11
N ASP A 105 6.87 -2.70 3.26
CA ASP A 105 7.02 -3.41 4.53
C ASP A 105 8.41 -4.03 4.73
N PHE A 106 9.42 -3.63 3.95
CA PHE A 106 10.79 -4.11 4.15
C PHE A 106 11.28 -3.94 5.59
N GLY A 107 10.90 -2.86 6.26
CA GLY A 107 11.29 -2.62 7.65
C GLY A 107 10.64 -3.55 8.67
N LEU A 108 9.58 -4.27 8.31
CA LEU A 108 8.93 -5.30 9.15
C LEU A 108 9.57 -6.68 9.00
N SER A 109 10.44 -6.87 8.00
CA SER A 109 11.08 -8.17 7.79
C SER A 109 12.00 -8.55 8.96
N THR A 110 11.97 -9.84 9.30
CA THR A 110 12.87 -10.46 10.29
C THR A 110 14.10 -11.12 9.64
N HIS A 111 14.26 -10.96 8.32
CA HIS A 111 15.42 -11.48 7.59
C HIS A 111 16.70 -10.76 8.07
N ILE A 112 17.82 -11.49 8.09
CA ILE A 112 19.08 -10.98 8.63
C ILE A 112 19.50 -9.65 7.95
N ASP A 113 19.47 -9.60 6.62
CA ASP A 113 19.80 -8.40 5.84
C ASP A 113 18.98 -7.15 6.24
N THR A 114 17.71 -7.33 6.63
CA THR A 114 16.88 -6.25 7.16
C THR A 114 17.29 -5.91 8.59
N THR A 115 17.42 -6.89 9.47
CA THR A 115 17.70 -6.67 10.91
C THR A 115 19.10 -6.12 11.18
N THR A 116 20.06 -6.34 10.28
CA THR A 116 21.44 -5.82 10.39
C THR A 116 21.66 -4.53 9.61
N HIS A 117 20.64 -4.03 8.91
CA HIS A 117 20.76 -2.82 8.11
C HIS A 117 21.00 -1.59 9.03
N PRO A 118 21.86 -0.62 8.66
CA PRO A 118 22.19 0.53 9.53
C PRO A 118 20.99 1.40 9.95
N ALA A 119 19.91 1.40 9.16
CA ALA A 119 18.67 2.11 9.47
C ALA A 119 17.69 1.30 10.35
N HIS A 120 18.05 0.09 10.79
CA HIS A 120 17.15 -0.81 11.51
C HIS A 120 16.51 -0.17 12.75
N ASP A 121 17.27 0.63 13.51
CA ASP A 121 16.79 1.25 14.75
C ASP A 121 15.83 2.44 14.52
N MET A 122 15.55 2.80 13.27
CA MET A 122 14.48 3.74 12.94
C MET A 122 13.11 3.07 12.99
N THR A 123 12.06 3.88 12.86
CA THR A 123 10.71 3.36 12.59
C THR A 123 10.71 2.52 11.31
N PHE A 124 9.91 1.46 11.26
CA PHE A 124 9.98 0.48 10.18
C PHE A 124 9.67 1.10 8.80
N GLU A 125 8.84 2.13 8.75
CA GLU A 125 8.49 2.87 7.54
C GLU A 125 9.71 3.58 6.96
N PHE A 126 10.54 4.20 7.81
CA PHE A 126 11.76 4.90 7.38
C PHE A 126 12.85 3.89 7.03
N HIS A 127 13.02 2.87 7.87
CA HIS A 127 13.95 1.79 7.61
C HIS A 127 13.66 1.11 6.26
N GLY A 128 12.41 0.66 6.05
CA GLY A 128 11.97 0.03 4.81
C GLY A 128 12.07 0.98 3.62
N GLY A 129 11.69 2.26 3.80
CA GLY A 129 11.84 3.28 2.78
C GLY A 129 13.29 3.50 2.34
N ILE A 130 14.24 3.54 3.28
CA ILE A 130 15.68 3.68 2.98
C ILE A 130 16.16 2.44 2.18
N MET A 131 15.84 1.24 2.64
CA MET A 131 16.20 0.00 1.92
C MET A 131 15.61 -0.02 0.50
N ALA A 132 14.34 0.39 0.35
CA ALA A 132 13.68 0.49 -0.93
C ALA A 132 14.36 1.53 -1.84
N TYR A 133 14.69 2.71 -1.33
CA TYR A 133 15.41 3.75 -2.07
C TYR A 133 16.76 3.25 -2.59
N GLU A 134 17.57 2.63 -1.73
CA GLU A 134 18.88 2.09 -2.10
C GLU A 134 18.77 1.02 -3.20
N HIS A 135 17.83 0.08 -3.04
CA HIS A 135 17.55 -0.97 -4.02
C HIS A 135 17.09 -0.38 -5.36
N LEU A 136 16.09 0.51 -5.35
CA LEU A 136 15.53 1.10 -6.57
C LEU A 136 16.59 1.88 -7.36
N ARG A 137 17.46 2.61 -6.66
CA ARG A 137 18.57 3.35 -7.28
C ARG A 137 19.59 2.41 -7.91
N ALA A 138 19.99 1.37 -7.19
CA ALA A 138 20.97 0.40 -7.67
C ALA A 138 20.49 -0.32 -8.93
N GLU A 139 19.22 -0.74 -8.96
CA GLU A 139 18.69 -1.59 -10.01
C GLU A 139 18.18 -0.82 -11.24
N TYR A 140 17.57 0.37 -11.06
CA TYR A 140 16.71 0.95 -12.11
C TYR A 140 17.15 2.29 -12.70
N ILE A 141 18.11 2.99 -12.09
CA ILE A 141 18.64 4.24 -12.67
C ILE A 141 19.43 3.94 -13.94
N SER A 142 20.34 2.97 -13.90
CA SER A 142 21.21 2.67 -15.05
C SER A 142 20.43 2.10 -16.24
N THR A 143 19.33 1.38 -15.97
CA THR A 143 18.44 0.82 -16.99
C THR A 143 17.39 1.80 -17.48
N HIS A 144 17.32 3.01 -16.90
CA HIS A 144 16.32 4.04 -17.20
C HIS A 144 14.86 3.57 -17.02
N GLN A 145 14.64 2.52 -16.23
CA GLN A 145 13.30 2.04 -15.89
C GLN A 145 12.61 2.98 -14.90
N LEU A 146 13.40 3.67 -14.07
CA LEU A 146 12.96 4.73 -13.16
C LEU A 146 13.93 5.91 -13.24
N ASN A 147 13.40 7.11 -13.01
CA ASN A 147 14.20 8.31 -12.77
C ASN A 147 14.15 8.73 -11.29
N ASP A 148 14.98 9.72 -10.91
CA ASP A 148 15.10 10.16 -9.52
C ASP A 148 13.78 10.64 -8.89
N ILE A 149 12.90 11.28 -9.67
CA ILE A 149 11.59 11.76 -9.18
C ILE A 149 10.69 10.57 -8.84
N GLN A 150 10.67 9.54 -9.69
CA GLN A 150 9.85 8.34 -9.47
C GLN A 150 10.34 7.56 -8.24
N ILE A 151 11.67 7.42 -8.11
CA ILE A 151 12.27 6.76 -6.94
C ILE A 151 11.95 7.54 -5.66
N ALA A 152 12.03 8.87 -5.71
CA ALA A 152 11.68 9.72 -4.57
C ALA A 152 10.20 9.60 -4.18
N ASP A 153 9.27 9.59 -5.15
CA ASP A 153 7.84 9.46 -4.86
C ASP A 153 7.48 8.08 -4.30
N ILE A 154 8.03 6.99 -4.86
CA ILE A 154 7.89 5.63 -4.30
C ILE A 154 8.41 5.59 -2.86
N THR A 155 9.62 6.10 -2.64
CA THR A 155 10.26 6.09 -1.32
C THR A 155 9.46 6.90 -0.30
N GLN A 156 9.02 8.10 -0.66
CA GLN A 156 8.21 8.94 0.21
C GLN A 156 6.85 8.30 0.50
N SER A 157 6.22 7.68 -0.50
CA SER A 157 4.97 6.94 -0.34
C SER A 157 5.13 5.78 0.65
N ILE A 158 6.25 5.04 0.59
CA ILE A 158 6.59 4.01 1.58
C ILE A 158 6.79 4.62 2.97
N MET A 159 7.58 5.68 3.10
CA MET A 159 7.88 6.26 4.42
C MET A 159 6.66 6.84 5.15
N LEU A 160 5.59 7.17 4.41
CA LEU A 160 4.40 7.83 4.94
C LEU A 160 3.14 6.96 4.92
N HIS A 161 3.22 5.70 4.48
CA HIS A 161 2.03 4.88 4.23
C HIS A 161 1.16 4.63 5.49
N THR A 162 1.75 4.66 6.68
CA THR A 162 1.07 4.47 7.97
C THR A 162 0.53 5.77 8.57
N ALA A 163 0.84 6.92 7.96
CA ALA A 163 0.56 8.24 8.51
C ALA A 163 -0.68 8.88 7.86
N PRO A 164 -1.88 8.75 8.46
CA PRO A 164 -3.07 9.49 8.00
C PRO A 164 -2.85 11.00 8.24
N PHE A 165 -2.83 11.79 7.18
CA PHE A 165 -2.75 13.25 7.31
C PHE A 165 -4.14 13.88 7.26
N GLU A 166 -4.46 14.72 8.25
CA GLU A 166 -5.75 15.41 8.31
C GLU A 166 -5.90 16.53 7.26
N HIS A 167 -4.77 17.07 6.78
CA HIS A 167 -4.71 18.21 5.87
C HIS A 167 -3.67 18.00 4.77
N GLY A 168 -3.81 18.77 3.69
CA GLY A 168 -2.83 18.84 2.61
C GLY A 168 -3.10 17.87 1.47
N LYS A 169 -2.04 17.58 0.70
CA LYS A 169 -2.09 16.71 -0.47
C LYS A 169 -1.11 15.55 -0.31
N SER A 170 -1.50 14.41 -0.84
CA SER A 170 -0.65 13.23 -1.00
C SER A 170 -0.40 13.02 -2.49
N SER A 171 0.68 12.33 -2.85
CA SER A 171 0.78 11.78 -4.20
C SER A 171 -0.30 10.73 -4.42
N ALA A 172 -0.66 10.48 -5.68
CA ALA A 172 -1.60 9.40 -6.00
C ALA A 172 -1.14 8.06 -5.42
N LEU A 173 0.16 7.76 -5.52
CA LEU A 173 0.79 6.54 -5.03
C LEU A 173 0.63 6.44 -3.50
N GLY A 174 1.01 7.49 -2.78
CA GLY A 174 0.94 7.51 -1.31
C GLY A 174 -0.47 7.29 -0.80
N MET A 175 -1.46 7.92 -1.44
CA MET A 175 -2.87 7.74 -1.05
C MET A 175 -3.38 6.32 -1.37
N LEU A 176 -3.10 5.78 -2.56
CA LEU A 176 -3.49 4.43 -2.94
C LEU A 176 -2.83 3.36 -2.04
N MET A 177 -1.56 3.55 -1.71
CA MET A 177 -0.84 2.68 -0.77
C MET A 177 -1.47 2.72 0.62
N GLN A 178 -1.73 3.91 1.16
CA GLN A 178 -2.36 4.03 2.48
C GLN A 178 -3.75 3.39 2.52
N LEU A 179 -4.60 3.67 1.52
CA LEU A 179 -5.94 3.09 1.43
C LEU A 179 -5.90 1.56 1.36
N SER A 180 -5.00 0.99 0.56
CA SER A 180 -4.89 -0.45 0.37
C SER A 180 -4.31 -1.16 1.61
N ALA A 181 -3.27 -0.61 2.24
CA ALA A 181 -2.71 -1.15 3.48
C ALA A 181 -3.73 -1.10 4.62
N PHE A 182 -4.44 0.02 4.77
CA PHE A 182 -5.43 0.18 5.83
C PHE A 182 -6.65 -0.71 5.63
N LEU A 183 -7.10 -0.89 4.38
CA LEU A 183 -8.12 -1.89 4.07
C LEU A 183 -7.63 -3.28 4.45
N ASP A 184 -6.41 -3.66 4.10
CA ASP A 184 -5.95 -5.01 4.36
C ASP A 184 -5.76 -5.28 5.86
N VAL A 185 -5.28 -4.31 6.65
CA VAL A 185 -5.02 -4.51 8.08
C VAL A 185 -6.29 -4.35 8.92
N PHE A 186 -7.10 -3.32 8.64
CA PHE A 186 -8.21 -2.92 9.50
C PHE A 186 -9.60 -3.18 8.91
N GLY A 187 -9.67 -3.51 7.61
CA GLY A 187 -10.91 -3.84 6.89
C GLY A 187 -11.80 -2.65 6.55
N TYR A 188 -13.05 -2.95 6.18
CA TYR A 188 -13.95 -1.97 5.56
C TYR A 188 -14.34 -0.78 6.46
N GLY A 189 -14.23 -0.97 7.77
CA GLY A 189 -14.59 0.02 8.79
C GLY A 189 -13.47 0.97 9.21
N VAL A 190 -12.33 0.99 8.50
CA VAL A 190 -11.11 1.66 8.97
C VAL A 190 -11.27 3.18 9.14
N PHE A 191 -11.93 3.87 8.20
CA PHE A 191 -12.20 5.31 8.28
C PHE A 191 -13.62 5.64 8.77
N GLY A 192 -14.29 4.67 9.41
CA GLY A 192 -15.69 4.73 9.80
C GLY A 192 -16.49 3.55 9.22
N PRO A 193 -17.74 3.32 9.71
CA PRO A 193 -18.57 2.22 9.24
C PRO A 193 -18.69 2.20 7.72
N ASP A 194 -18.36 1.06 7.12
CA ASP A 194 -18.44 0.79 5.67
C ASP A 194 -17.73 1.83 4.78
N SER A 195 -16.74 2.54 5.34
CA SER A 195 -15.99 3.60 4.65
C SER A 195 -15.39 3.12 3.33
N MET A 196 -14.81 1.92 3.31
CA MET A 196 -14.15 1.36 2.12
C MET A 196 -15.13 0.79 1.09
N GLU A 197 -16.41 0.59 1.43
CA GLU A 197 -17.40 0.12 0.44
C GLU A 197 -17.60 1.11 -0.69
N LYS A 198 -17.32 2.39 -0.42
CA LYS A 198 -17.34 3.46 -1.42
C LYS A 198 -16.20 3.36 -2.43
N LEU A 199 -15.14 2.60 -2.14
CA LEU A 199 -13.92 2.56 -2.95
C LEU A 199 -13.73 1.24 -3.69
N ILE A 200 -14.10 0.12 -3.06
CA ILE A 200 -13.82 -1.21 -3.58
C ILE A 200 -14.91 -2.22 -3.21
N HIS A 201 -15.35 -2.98 -4.21
CA HIS A 201 -16.41 -3.96 -4.05
C HIS A 201 -15.94 -5.20 -3.27
N ARG A 202 -16.78 -5.74 -2.39
CA ARG A 202 -16.47 -6.88 -1.51
C ARG A 202 -16.09 -8.15 -2.27
N ASP A 203 -16.75 -8.42 -3.40
CA ASP A 203 -16.42 -9.60 -4.23
C ASP A 203 -14.99 -9.55 -4.79
N THR A 204 -14.53 -8.35 -5.17
CA THR A 204 -13.14 -8.14 -5.61
C THR A 204 -12.17 -8.44 -4.47
N VAL A 205 -12.45 -7.93 -3.26
CA VAL A 205 -11.62 -8.19 -2.08
C VAL A 205 -11.57 -9.69 -1.76
N ARG A 206 -12.72 -10.36 -1.75
CA ARG A 206 -12.79 -11.82 -1.48
C ARG A 206 -11.98 -12.63 -2.50
N GLU A 207 -12.06 -12.29 -3.78
CA GLU A 207 -11.30 -13.00 -4.83
C GLU A 207 -9.79 -12.80 -4.68
N ILE A 208 -9.35 -11.59 -4.35
CA ILE A 208 -7.94 -11.27 -4.07
C ILE A 208 -7.44 -12.00 -2.82
N GLU A 209 -8.21 -12.02 -1.73
CA GLU A 209 -7.85 -12.73 -0.49
C GLU A 209 -7.81 -14.25 -0.66
N GLN A 210 -8.61 -14.81 -1.57
CA GLN A 210 -8.53 -16.22 -1.95
C GLN A 210 -7.23 -16.53 -2.70
N ALA A 211 -6.80 -15.65 -3.59
CA ALA A 211 -5.55 -15.81 -4.34
C ALA A 211 -4.31 -15.58 -3.46
N PHE A 212 -4.41 -14.67 -2.47
CA PHE A 212 -3.31 -14.30 -1.57
C PHE A 212 -3.77 -14.41 -0.10
N PRO A 213 -3.80 -15.61 0.49
CA PRO A 213 -4.34 -15.83 1.81
C PRO A 213 -3.69 -14.97 2.91
N ARG A 214 -4.52 -14.44 3.82
CA ARG A 214 -4.10 -13.53 4.91
C ARG A 214 -3.13 -14.14 5.93
N GLY A 215 -3.20 -15.46 6.14
CA GLY A 215 -2.39 -16.12 7.18
C GLY A 215 -2.79 -15.69 8.60
N ASP A 216 -1.87 -15.84 9.56
CA ASP A 216 -2.09 -15.47 10.96
C ASP A 216 -1.81 -13.96 11.19
N MET A 217 -2.80 -13.12 10.87
CA MET A 217 -2.70 -11.67 11.11
C MET A 217 -2.54 -11.31 12.61
N ALA A 218 -2.92 -12.19 13.53
CA ALA A 218 -2.69 -11.96 14.96
C ALA A 218 -1.21 -12.12 15.32
N GLN A 219 -0.44 -12.91 14.57
CA GLN A 219 1.02 -12.94 14.70
C GLN A 219 1.63 -11.59 14.31
N LEU A 220 1.19 -11.00 13.20
CA LEU A 220 1.67 -9.69 12.77
C LEU A 220 1.39 -8.62 13.83
N ASP A 221 0.17 -8.59 14.38
CA ASP A 221 -0.18 -7.65 15.46
C ASP A 221 0.73 -7.82 16.69
N ARG A 222 0.95 -9.06 17.15
CA ARG A 222 1.89 -9.32 18.27
C ARG A 222 3.30 -8.82 17.97
N GLN A 223 3.79 -9.01 16.74
CA GLN A 223 5.11 -8.53 16.33
C GLN A 223 5.17 -7.00 16.30
N SER A 224 4.10 -6.34 15.83
CA SER A 224 3.98 -4.89 15.87
C SER A 224 3.98 -4.37 17.32
N GLN A 225 3.27 -5.01 18.25
CA GLN A 225 3.30 -4.61 19.66
C GLN A 225 4.71 -4.68 20.27
N ILE A 226 5.43 -5.78 20.04
CA ILE A 226 6.83 -5.93 20.49
C ILE A 226 7.69 -4.81 19.90
N MET A 227 7.54 -4.52 18.61
CA MET A 227 8.28 -3.44 17.96
C MET A 227 7.97 -2.08 18.58
N PHE A 228 6.73 -1.79 18.93
CA PHE A 228 6.37 -0.52 19.57
C PHE A 228 6.91 -0.41 21.00
N GLU A 229 7.06 -1.52 21.72
CA GLU A 229 7.73 -1.55 23.01
C GLU A 229 9.24 -1.32 22.88
N GLU A 230 9.89 -1.95 21.91
CA GLU A 230 11.34 -1.81 21.64
C GLU A 230 11.69 -0.44 21.03
N LYS A 231 10.78 0.11 20.21
CA LYS A 231 10.92 1.38 19.48
C LYS A 231 9.73 2.28 19.84
N PRO A 232 9.72 2.91 21.03
CA PRO A 232 8.59 3.72 21.50
C PRO A 232 8.37 5.02 20.71
N ASN A 233 9.30 5.37 19.82
CA ASN A 233 9.20 6.46 18.86
C ASN A 233 8.83 5.98 17.44
N CYS A 234 8.39 4.72 17.30
CA CYS A 234 7.90 4.18 16.03
C CYS A 234 6.69 4.99 15.57
N LEU A 235 6.74 5.50 14.34
CA LEU A 235 5.79 6.43 13.76
C LEU A 235 4.35 5.89 13.81
N THR A 236 4.14 4.64 13.42
CA THR A 236 2.82 3.98 13.51
C THR A 236 2.20 4.01 14.91
N SER A 237 3.02 3.93 15.97
CA SER A 237 2.54 3.90 17.36
C SER A 237 1.85 5.21 17.79
N HIS A 238 2.10 6.31 17.04
CA HIS A 238 1.55 7.62 17.33
C HIS A 238 0.19 7.89 16.67
N PHE A 239 -0.30 7.02 15.80
CA PHE A 239 -1.58 7.21 15.09
C PHE A 239 -2.77 6.50 15.76
N LEU A 240 -3.94 7.15 15.69
CA LEU A 240 -5.14 6.83 16.48
C LEU A 240 -5.73 5.44 16.25
N PHE A 241 -5.40 4.76 15.15
CA PHE A 241 -5.92 3.42 14.85
C PHE A 241 -5.45 2.35 15.86
N HIS A 242 -4.36 2.60 16.59
CA HIS A 242 -3.81 1.70 17.60
C HIS A 242 -4.47 1.80 18.98
N LYS A 243 -5.35 2.77 19.22
CA LYS A 243 -6.12 2.87 20.48
C LYS A 243 -7.37 1.99 20.53
N ARG A 244 -7.59 1.12 19.52
CA ARG A 244 -8.64 0.10 19.60
C ARG A 244 -8.21 -1.00 20.60
N PRO A 245 -9.13 -1.56 21.40
CA PRO A 245 -8.80 -2.66 22.30
C PRO A 245 -8.19 -3.81 21.49
N LEU A 246 -7.23 -4.52 22.10
CA LEU A 246 -6.52 -5.71 21.60
C LEU A 246 -7.33 -6.41 20.51
N LEU A 247 -6.72 -6.65 19.34
CA LEU A 247 -7.22 -7.65 18.41
C LEU A 247 -7.32 -8.97 19.19
N GLY A 248 -8.49 -9.24 19.76
CA GLY A 248 -8.74 -10.44 20.51
C GLY A 248 -8.52 -11.65 19.61
N SER A 249 -8.60 -12.85 20.17
CA SER A 249 -8.58 -14.11 19.41
C SER A 249 -9.68 -14.25 18.33
N TYR A 250 -10.49 -13.20 18.12
CA TYR A 250 -11.40 -13.08 17.00
C TYR A 250 -10.63 -12.48 15.82
N PRO A 251 -10.51 -13.22 14.70
CA PRO A 251 -9.88 -12.67 13.53
C PRO A 251 -10.60 -11.38 13.12
N VAL A 252 -9.89 -10.49 12.44
CA VAL A 252 -10.43 -9.40 11.60
C VAL A 252 -11.32 -9.96 10.46
N ALA A 253 -11.93 -11.14 10.65
CA ALA A 253 -12.84 -11.77 9.73
C ALA A 253 -14.16 -11.01 9.61
N ASP A 254 -14.60 -10.28 10.64
CA ASP A 254 -15.92 -9.62 10.59
C ASP A 254 -15.92 -8.26 9.90
N SER A 255 -14.78 -7.60 9.68
CA SER A 255 -14.74 -6.38 8.85
C SER A 255 -14.68 -6.68 7.35
N HIS A 256 -14.32 -7.90 6.96
CA HIS A 256 -14.37 -8.41 5.58
C HIS A 256 -15.58 -9.30 5.29
N ARG A 257 -16.29 -9.78 6.34
CA ARG A 257 -17.49 -10.62 6.21
C ARG A 257 -18.76 -9.86 6.60
N VAL A 258 -19.38 -9.26 5.59
CA VAL A 258 -20.81 -9.38 5.30
C VAL A 258 -20.94 -9.61 3.79
#